data_AF-A0A2U2ZVG0-F1
#
_entry.id   AF-A0A2U2ZVG0-F1
#
_cell.length_a   1.000
_cell.length_b   1.000
_cell.length_c   1.000
_cell.angle_alpha   90.00
_cell.angle_beta   90.00
_cell.angle_gamma   90.00
#
_symmetry.space_group_name_H-M   'P 1'
#
loop_
_entity.id
_entity.type
_entity.pdbx_description
1 polymer ?
#
loop_
_entity_poly.entity_id
_entity_poly.type
_entity_poly.pdbx_seq_one_letter_code
_entity_poly.pdbx_strand_id
1 'polypeptide(L)'
;MASAGFVQTMGPFLTEALSAYGDGLLDGGEIATASEAAGIGRQLVRTAYRRTDDLGRALLAEAVAEGASAEVLGDPIRRALRKDPELERELAALLPGGAGGTTVIASGERSVAAGGNIGIAITGDGPAGSRT
;
A
#
# COMPACT_ATOMS: atom_id res chain seq x y z
N MET A 1 -18.32 4.81 -2.13
CA MET A 1 -17.65 5.13 -3.41
C MET A 1 -16.17 5.04 -3.11
N ALA A 2 -15.47 4.02 -3.59
CA ALA A 2 -14.03 3.99 -3.39
C ALA A 2 -13.43 5.23 -4.05
N SER A 3 -12.86 6.11 -3.22
CA SER A 3 -12.37 7.39 -3.69
C SER A 3 -11.17 7.16 -4.60
N ALA A 4 -11.05 7.95 -5.67
CA ALA A 4 -9.86 7.92 -6.52
C ALA A 4 -8.55 8.04 -5.71
N GLY A 5 -8.62 8.68 -4.54
CA GLY A 5 -7.53 8.75 -3.56
C GLY A 5 -7.12 7.41 -2.97
N PHE A 6 -8.03 6.46 -2.74
CA PHE A 6 -7.69 5.16 -2.12
C PHE A 6 -6.75 4.34 -3.01
N VAL A 7 -7.00 4.31 -4.32
CA VAL A 7 -6.10 3.61 -5.26
C VAL A 7 -4.76 4.31 -5.42
N GLN A 8 -4.73 5.63 -5.26
CA GLN A 8 -3.49 6.38 -5.23
C GLN A 8 -2.64 6.04 -3.99
N THR A 9 -3.27 5.81 -2.84
CA THR A 9 -2.58 5.32 -1.62
C THR A 9 -1.94 3.95 -1.82
N MET A 10 -2.54 3.07 -2.63
CA MET A 10 -1.98 1.76 -2.95
C MET A 10 -0.80 1.82 -3.93
N GLY A 11 -0.70 2.90 -4.73
CA GLY A 11 0.25 3.03 -5.85
C GLY A 11 1.70 2.62 -5.53
N PRO A 12 2.34 3.16 -4.47
CA PRO A 12 3.71 2.80 -4.12
C PRO A 12 3.89 1.30 -3.84
N PHE A 13 2.94 0.67 -3.14
CA PHE A 13 2.97 -0.76 -2.85
C PHE A 13 2.78 -1.60 -4.10
N LEU A 14 1.90 -1.18 -5.01
CA LEU A 14 1.69 -1.85 -6.30
C LEU A 14 2.95 -1.79 -7.17
N THR A 15 3.63 -0.64 -7.23
CA THR A 15 4.89 -0.48 -7.96
C THR A 15 6.00 -1.36 -7.39
N GLU A 16 6.14 -1.41 -6.07
CA GLU A 16 7.11 -2.28 -5.40
C GLU A 16 6.83 -3.76 -5.68
N ALA A 17 5.56 -4.17 -5.61
CA ALA A 17 5.18 -5.55 -5.85
C ALA A 17 5.38 -5.97 -7.31
N LEU A 18 5.05 -5.10 -8.27
CA LEU A 18 5.36 -5.33 -9.69
C LEU A 18 6.87 -5.47 -9.92
N SER A 19 7.68 -4.62 -9.30
CA SER A 19 9.14 -4.66 -9.44
C SER A 19 9.76 -5.92 -8.85
N ALA A 20 9.21 -6.43 -7.74
CA ALA A 20 9.72 -7.61 -7.05
C ALA A 20 9.21 -8.94 -7.63
N TYR A 21 7.92 -9.00 -8.01
CA TYR A 21 7.24 -10.26 -8.38
C TYR A 21 6.96 -10.39 -9.88
N GLY A 22 6.87 -9.28 -10.63
CA GLY A 22 6.56 -9.31 -12.06
C GLY A 22 5.27 -10.07 -12.38
N ASP A 23 5.38 -11.04 -13.29
CA ASP A 23 4.29 -11.94 -13.69
C ASP A 23 3.87 -12.92 -12.57
N GLY A 24 4.79 -13.23 -11.64
CA GLY A 24 4.55 -14.07 -10.46
C GLY A 24 3.72 -13.40 -9.35
N LEU A 25 3.16 -12.22 -9.58
CA LEU A 25 2.42 -11.45 -8.57
C LEU A 25 1.18 -12.20 -8.04
N LEU A 26 0.54 -13.00 -8.90
CA LEU A 26 -0.64 -13.80 -8.54
C LEU A 26 -0.31 -15.19 -8.01
N ASP A 27 0.96 -15.62 -8.12
CA ASP A 27 1.40 -16.94 -7.70
C ASP A 27 1.36 -17.10 -6.18
N GLY A 28 1.58 -18.33 -5.68
CA GLY A 28 1.62 -18.64 -4.25
C GLY A 28 2.99 -18.42 -3.60
N GLY A 29 4.07 -18.31 -4.38
CA GLY A 29 5.44 -18.23 -3.86
C GLY A 29 5.76 -16.93 -3.13
N GLU A 30 6.48 -17.01 -2.02
CA GLU A 30 7.08 -15.85 -1.37
C GLU A 30 8.50 -15.65 -1.90
N ILE A 31 8.89 -14.40 -2.15
CA ILE A 31 10.26 -14.06 -2.54
C ILE A 31 10.99 -13.58 -1.29
N ALA A 32 11.98 -14.34 -0.83
CA ALA A 32 12.69 -14.08 0.44
C ALA A 32 13.39 -12.71 0.51
N THR A 33 13.64 -12.07 -0.64
CA THR A 33 14.29 -10.76 -0.75
C THR A 33 13.31 -9.61 -1.05
N ALA A 34 11.99 -9.89 -1.11
CA ALA A 34 11.01 -8.85 -1.38
C ALA A 34 10.92 -7.86 -0.21
N SER A 35 10.76 -6.58 -0.54
CA SER A 35 10.48 -5.56 0.46
C SER A 35 9.12 -5.82 1.14
N GLU A 36 8.95 -5.33 2.37
CA GLU A 36 7.65 -5.38 3.05
C GLU A 36 6.56 -4.69 2.20
N ALA A 37 6.91 -3.59 1.55
CA ALA A 37 6.02 -2.87 0.64
C ALA A 37 5.59 -3.73 -0.56
N ALA A 38 6.51 -4.52 -1.14
CA ALA A 38 6.19 -5.47 -2.20
C ALA A 38 5.29 -6.60 -1.70
N GLY A 39 5.51 -7.09 -0.47
CA GLY A 39 4.62 -8.06 0.17
C GLY A 39 3.19 -7.54 0.34
N ILE A 40 3.04 -6.30 0.82
CA ILE A 40 1.75 -5.62 0.96
C ILE A 40 1.08 -5.46 -0.40
N GLY A 41 1.79 -4.95 -1.41
CA GLY A 41 1.26 -4.76 -2.76
C GLY A 41 0.75 -6.07 -3.38
N ARG A 42 1.49 -7.17 -3.19
CA ARG A 42 1.07 -8.49 -3.62
C ARG A 42 -0.21 -8.95 -2.90
N GLN A 43 -0.30 -8.72 -1.59
CA GLN A 43 -1.49 -9.09 -0.84
C GLN A 43 -2.73 -8.27 -1.23
N LEU A 44 -2.56 -6.98 -1.55
CA LEU A 44 -3.62 -6.11 -2.09
C LEU A 44 -4.16 -6.68 -3.40
N VAL A 45 -3.28 -6.97 -4.36
CA VAL A 45 -3.68 -7.50 -5.68
C VAL A 45 -4.37 -8.87 -5.55
N ARG A 46 -3.81 -9.79 -4.76
CA ARG A 46 -4.43 -11.12 -4.56
C ARG A 46 -5.79 -11.04 -3.87
N THR A 47 -5.98 -10.09 -2.95
CA THR A 47 -7.27 -9.87 -2.29
C THR A 47 -8.29 -9.32 -3.27
N ALA A 48 -7.94 -8.31 -4.07
CA ALA A 48 -8.79 -7.81 -5.14
C ALA A 48 -9.13 -8.90 -6.17
N TYR A 49 -8.16 -9.73 -6.56
CA TYR A 49 -8.36 -10.85 -7.48
C TYR A 49 -9.36 -11.88 -6.96
N ARG A 50 -9.29 -12.23 -5.66
CA ARG A 50 -10.24 -13.19 -5.06
C ARG A 50 -11.67 -12.64 -4.99
N ARG A 51 -11.82 -11.34 -4.72
CA ARG A 51 -13.11 -10.70 -4.44
C ARG A 51 -13.82 -10.14 -5.69
N THR A 52 -13.11 -10.03 -6.81
CA THR A 52 -13.70 -9.56 -8.08
C THR A 52 -14.37 -10.69 -8.88
N ASP A 53 -15.13 -10.30 -9.91
CA ASP A 53 -15.81 -11.22 -10.83
C ASP A 53 -14.87 -11.77 -11.92
N ASP A 54 -15.33 -12.73 -12.73
CA ASP A 54 -14.48 -13.40 -13.73
C ASP A 54 -13.84 -12.41 -14.72
N LEU A 55 -14.58 -11.38 -15.14
CA LEU A 55 -14.04 -10.31 -15.98
C LEU A 55 -12.94 -9.52 -15.25
N GLY A 56 -13.16 -9.16 -13.98
CA GLY A 56 -12.14 -8.47 -13.19
C GLY A 56 -10.89 -9.33 -12.96
N ARG A 57 -11.04 -10.65 -12.79
CA ARG A 57 -9.91 -11.58 -12.68
C ARG A 57 -9.12 -11.66 -13.98
N ALA A 58 -9.80 -11.75 -15.12
CA ALA A 58 -9.15 -11.75 -16.43
C ALA A 58 -8.34 -10.46 -16.65
N LEU A 59 -8.94 -9.29 -16.39
CA LEU A 59 -8.26 -8.00 -16.55
C LEU A 59 -7.05 -7.84 -15.61
N LEU A 60 -7.15 -8.32 -14.36
CA LEU A 60 -6.02 -8.30 -13.43
C LEU A 60 -4.89 -9.24 -13.89
N ALA A 61 -5.22 -10.46 -14.31
CA ALA A 61 -4.23 -11.42 -14.77
C ALA A 61 -3.52 -10.96 -16.04
N GLU A 62 -4.26 -10.38 -16.99
CA GLU A 62 -3.72 -9.78 -18.21
C GLU A 62 -2.77 -8.62 -17.89
N ALA A 63 -3.21 -7.67 -17.05
CA ALA A 63 -2.37 -6.55 -16.64
C ALA A 63 -1.07 -7.01 -15.95
N VAL A 64 -1.12 -8.03 -15.10
CA VAL A 64 0.08 -8.61 -14.47
C VAL A 64 0.99 -9.28 -15.51
N ALA A 65 0.41 -10.10 -16.41
CA ALA A 65 1.17 -10.83 -17.43
C ALA A 65 1.84 -9.88 -18.45
N GLU A 66 1.24 -8.73 -18.72
CA GLU A 66 1.79 -7.69 -19.59
C GLU A 66 2.82 -6.79 -18.90
N GLY A 67 3.09 -7.00 -17.60
CA GLY A 67 4.00 -6.16 -16.82
C GLY A 67 3.49 -4.72 -16.70
N ALA A 68 2.18 -4.55 -16.56
CA ALA A 68 1.54 -3.25 -16.53
C ALA A 68 2.00 -2.41 -15.33
N SER A 69 1.88 -1.08 -15.45
CA SER A 69 2.21 -0.16 -14.35
C SER A 69 1.16 -0.20 -13.24
N ALA A 70 1.50 0.37 -12.08
CA ALA A 70 0.57 0.48 -10.94
C ALA A 70 -0.73 1.23 -11.29
N GLU A 71 -0.66 2.21 -12.19
CA GLU A 71 -1.81 2.98 -12.66
C GLU A 71 -2.78 2.09 -13.45
N VAL A 72 -2.25 1.26 -14.33
CA VAL A 72 -3.02 0.32 -15.16
C VAL A 72 -3.63 -0.78 -14.30
N LEU A 73 -2.87 -1.34 -13.34
CA LEU A 73 -3.42 -2.27 -12.34
C LEU A 73 -4.48 -1.61 -11.44
N GLY A 74 -4.41 -0.30 -11.24
CA GLY A 74 -5.38 0.46 -10.49
C GLY A 74 -6.79 0.44 -11.10
N ASP A 75 -6.93 0.34 -12.42
CA ASP A 75 -8.21 0.35 -13.12
C ASP A 75 -9.13 -0.84 -12.75
N PRO A 76 -8.69 -2.11 -12.89
CA PRO A 76 -9.49 -3.25 -12.49
C PRO A 76 -9.73 -3.30 -10.97
N ILE A 77 -8.79 -2.80 -10.14
CA ILE A 77 -9.00 -2.69 -8.69
C ILE A 77 -10.11 -1.65 -8.37
N ARG A 78 -10.10 -0.48 -9.02
CA ARG A 78 -11.19 0.52 -8.89
C ARG A 78 -12.53 -0.06 -9.33
N ARG A 79 -12.56 -0.89 -10.37
CA ARG A 79 -13.76 -1.60 -10.80
C ARG A 79 -14.27 -2.56 -9.72
N ALA A 80 -13.38 -3.37 -9.13
CA ALA A 80 -13.73 -4.30 -8.05
C ALA A 80 -14.32 -3.55 -6.83
N LEU A 81 -13.65 -2.47 -6.41
CA LEU A 81 -14.08 -1.65 -5.28
C LEU A 81 -15.45 -0.96 -5.47
N ARG A 82 -15.81 -0.61 -6.72
CA ARG A 82 -17.15 -0.06 -7.01
C ARG A 82 -18.26 -1.09 -6.87
N LYS A 83 -17.95 -2.38 -7.08
CA LYS A 83 -18.90 -3.48 -6.99
C LYS A 83 -19.01 -4.04 -5.57
N ASP A 84 -17.91 -3.99 -4.83
CA ASP A 84 -17.82 -4.53 -3.48
C ASP A 84 -17.25 -3.48 -2.50
N PRO A 85 -18.12 -2.77 -1.75
CA PRO A 85 -17.68 -1.82 -0.73
C PRO A 85 -16.89 -2.46 0.43
N GLU A 86 -17.09 -3.76 0.71
CA GLU A 86 -16.36 -4.48 1.76
C GLU A 86 -14.89 -4.68 1.39
N LEU A 87 -14.62 -4.82 0.09
CA LEU A 87 -13.26 -4.92 -0.42
C LEU A 87 -12.41 -3.70 -0.01
N GLU A 88 -12.99 -2.50 0.03
CA GLU A 88 -12.26 -1.30 0.46
C GLU A 88 -11.77 -1.45 1.91
N ARG A 89 -12.59 -2.03 2.81
CA ARG A 89 -12.22 -2.25 4.21
C ARG A 89 -11.14 -3.31 4.34
N GLU A 90 -11.25 -4.40 3.59
CA GLU A 90 -10.25 -5.46 3.55
C GLU A 90 -8.90 -4.92 3.03
N LEU A 91 -8.90 -4.17 1.93
CA LEU A 91 -7.68 -3.58 1.37
C LEU A 91 -7.10 -2.50 2.30
N ALA A 92 -7.95 -1.69 2.95
CA ALA A 92 -7.48 -0.67 3.88
C ALA A 92 -6.78 -1.29 5.09
N ALA A 93 -7.24 -2.44 5.59
CA ALA A 93 -6.60 -3.15 6.70
C ALA A 93 -5.20 -3.71 6.37
N LEU A 94 -4.86 -3.81 5.08
CA LEU A 94 -3.54 -4.25 4.61
C LEU A 94 -2.54 -3.10 4.48
N LEU A 95 -3.02 -1.87 4.34
CA LEU A 95 -2.15 -0.71 4.17
C LEU A 95 -1.57 -0.27 5.52
N PRO A 96 -0.30 0.19 5.56
CA PRO A 96 0.27 0.80 6.75
C PRO A 96 -0.59 2.01 7.18
N GLY A 97 -1.14 1.97 8.40
CA GLY A 97 -2.06 2.98 8.93
C GLY A 97 -3.56 2.68 8.74
N GLY A 98 -3.94 1.50 8.26
CA GLY A 98 -5.33 1.05 8.10
C GLY A 98 -6.14 0.93 9.40
N ALA A 99 -7.44 1.27 9.36
CA ALA A 99 -8.55 1.19 10.35
C ALA A 99 -8.29 1.49 11.84
N GLY A 100 -7.06 1.80 12.20
CA GLY A 100 -6.53 2.11 13.53
C GLY A 100 -5.26 2.94 13.40
N GLY A 101 -5.15 3.73 12.32
CA GLY A 101 -4.11 4.75 12.20
C GLY A 101 -4.07 5.58 13.49
N THR A 102 -2.93 5.51 14.17
CA THR A 102 -2.77 6.07 15.51
C THR A 102 -3.15 7.55 15.46
N THR A 103 -4.23 7.92 16.17
CA THR A 103 -4.49 9.33 16.46
C THR A 103 -3.38 9.79 17.40
N VAL A 104 -2.39 10.50 16.86
CA VAL A 104 -1.26 10.99 17.66
C VAL A 104 -1.49 12.47 17.96
N ILE A 105 -1.92 12.76 19.19
CA ILE A 105 -2.11 14.12 19.67
C ILE A 105 -0.92 14.45 20.59
N ALA A 106 -0.12 15.43 20.18
CA ALA A 106 0.88 16.07 21.04
C ALA A 106 0.30 17.39 21.55
N SER A 107 0.36 17.61 22.86
CA SER A 107 -0.12 18.83 23.52
C SER A 107 0.86 19.22 24.63
N GLY A 108 1.26 20.48 24.64
CA GLY A 108 2.23 21.04 25.60
C GLY A 108 3.46 21.62 24.90
N GLU A 109 4.20 22.48 25.61
CA GLU A 109 5.41 23.10 25.10
C GLU A 109 6.48 22.04 24.77
N ARG A 110 7.07 22.10 23.56
CA ARG A 110 8.05 21.12 23.03
C ARG A 110 7.51 19.70 22.75
N SER A 111 6.20 19.52 22.58
CA SER A 111 5.63 18.20 22.28
C SER A 111 5.83 17.75 20.84
N VAL A 112 6.07 16.45 20.63
CA VAL A 112 6.31 15.83 19.33
C VAL A 112 5.49 14.56 19.22
N ALA A 113 4.73 14.46 18.13
CA ALA A 113 3.88 13.31 17.82
C ALA A 113 4.30 12.72 16.48
N ALA A 114 4.48 11.40 16.43
CA ALA A 114 4.80 10.68 15.21
C ALA A 114 3.88 9.46 15.06
N GLY A 115 3.10 9.45 13.97
CA GLY A 115 2.18 8.36 13.61
C GLY A 115 2.80 7.28 12.72
N GLY A 116 4.13 7.21 12.66
CA GLY A 116 4.87 6.31 11.77
C GLY A 116 6.38 6.43 11.96
N ASN A 117 7.16 5.84 11.06
CA ASN A 117 8.61 5.98 11.06
C ASN A 117 9.03 7.37 10.56
N ILE A 118 9.80 8.10 11.37
CA ILE A 118 10.25 9.47 11.08
C ILE A 118 11.76 9.59 10.86
N GLY A 119 12.51 8.48 10.91
CA GLY A 119 13.96 8.50 10.86
C GLY A 119 14.58 9.20 12.06
N ILE A 120 15.10 10.41 11.86
CA ILE A 120 15.68 11.23 12.91
C ILE A 120 14.78 12.43 13.16
N ALA A 121 14.32 12.58 14.40
CA ALA A 121 13.61 13.78 14.86
C ALA A 121 14.48 14.54 15.86
N ILE A 122 14.87 15.77 15.50
CA ILE A 122 15.61 16.69 16.37
C ILE A 122 14.65 17.82 16.75
N THR A 123 14.28 17.86 18.02
CA THR A 123 13.20 18.72 18.50
C THR A 123 13.77 19.61 19.60
N GLY A 124 14.35 20.74 19.19
CA GLY A 124 15.06 21.68 20.08
C GLY A 124 16.54 21.34 20.30
N ASP A 125 17.31 22.35 20.71
CA ASP A 125 18.74 22.34 21.11
C ASP A 125 19.77 21.83 20.09
N GLY A 126 19.32 21.45 18.89
CA GLY A 126 20.15 20.96 17.78
C GLY A 126 20.78 19.59 18.07
N PRO A 127 21.26 18.86 17.05
CA PRO A 127 22.22 17.80 17.34
C PRO A 127 23.45 18.51 17.92
N ALA A 128 23.92 18.10 19.10
CA ALA A 128 25.05 18.74 19.77
C ALA A 128 26.14 19.07 18.75
N GLY A 129 26.24 20.35 18.37
CA GLY A 129 27.28 20.80 17.48
C GLY A 129 28.59 20.48 18.16
N SER A 130 29.42 19.67 17.51
CA SER A 130 30.78 19.41 17.96
C SER A 130 31.47 20.75 18.19
N ARG A 131 31.62 21.14 19.46
CA ARG A 131 32.55 22.21 19.82
C ARG A 131 33.95 21.59 19.68
N THR A 132 34.55 21.80 18.52
CA THR A 132 36.00 21.75 18.32
C THR A 132 36.52 23.17 18.29
#